data_AF-R7LJP6-F1
#
_entry.id   AF-R7LJP6-F1
#
_cell.length_a   1.000
_cell.length_b   1.000
_cell.length_c   1.000
_cell.angle_alpha   90.00
_cell.angle_beta   90.00
_cell.angle_gamma   90.00
#
_symmetry.space_group_name_H-M   'P 1'
#
loop_
_entity.id
_entity.type
_entity.pdbx_description
1 polymer ?
#
loop_
_entity_poly.entity_id
_entity_poly.type
_entity_poly.pdbx_seq_one_letter_code
_entity_poly.pdbx_strand_id
1 'polypeptide(L)' 'MNNKTTKILQLGRNIFKFRKEKGLSQNQLAEKLEISREHLAKIETAKRCVSLGLLIDIAEKLNIPVKDFFDF' A
#
# COMPACT_ATOMS: atom_id res chain seq x y z
N MET A 1 1.22 -17.75 -12.83
CA MET A 1 1.92 -16.66 -12.11
C MET A 1 2.85 -17.28 -11.08
N ASN A 2 4.07 -16.78 -10.91
CA ASN A 2 4.95 -17.27 -9.84
C ASN A 2 4.43 -16.80 -8.46
N ASN A 3 4.75 -17.53 -7.39
CA ASN A 3 4.29 -17.25 -6.02
C ASN A 3 4.61 -15.81 -5.57
N LYS A 4 5.80 -15.32 -5.94
CA LYS A 4 6.26 -13.95 -5.62
C LYS A 4 5.36 -12.87 -6.21
N THR A 5 5.00 -12.96 -7.50
CA THR A 5 4.12 -11.99 -8.16
C THR A 5 2.74 -11.96 -7.53
N THR A 6 2.19 -13.13 -7.15
CA THR A 6 0.90 -13.20 -6.45
C THR A 6 0.96 -12.50 -5.10
N LYS A 7 2.02 -12.70 -4.31
CA LYS A 7 2.21 -12.03 -3.01
C LYS A 7 2.36 -10.51 -3.14
N ILE A 8 3.09 -10.03 -4.15
CA ILE A 8 3.22 -8.58 -4.41
C ILE A 8 1.86 -7.97 -4.80
N LEU A 9 1.08 -8.67 -5.62
CA LEU A 9 -0.27 -8.25 -5.98
C LEU A 9 -1.19 -8.17 -4.75
N GLN A 10 -1.14 -9.18 -3.88
CA GLN A 10 -1.97 -9.22 -2.69
C GLN A 10 -1.57 -8.15 -1.67
N LEU A 11 -0.26 -7.88 -1.51
CA LEU A 11 0.22 -6.78 -0.68
C LEU A 11 -0.30 -5.42 -1.18
N GLY A 12 -0.23 -5.15 -2.48
CA GLY A 12 -0.79 -3.91 -3.06
C GLY A 12 -2.29 -3.78 -2.83
N ARG A 13 -3.03 -4.90 -2.93
CA ARG A 13 -4.47 -4.96 -2.63
C ARG A 13 -4.77 -4.70 -1.15
N ASN A 14 -3.94 -5.20 -0.24
CA ASN A 14 -4.10 -4.96 1.19
C ASN A 14 -3.89 -3.47 1.52
N ILE A 15 -2.89 -2.81 0.92
CA ILE A 15 -2.71 -1.35 1.03
C ILE A 15 -3.96 -0.61 0.54
N PHE A 16 -4.49 -0.98 -0.63
CA PHE A 16 -5.72 -0.41 -1.18
C PHE A 16 -6.91 -0.58 -0.23
N LYS A 17 -7.08 -1.80 0.33
CA LYS A 17 -8.16 -2.16 1.25
C LYS A 17 -8.11 -1.28 2.50
N PHE A 18 -6.98 -1.27 3.21
CA PHE A 18 -6.84 -0.49 4.43
C PHE A 18 -6.97 1.02 4.17
N ARG A 19 -6.45 1.53 3.04
CA ARG A 19 -6.68 2.94 2.67
C ARG A 19 -8.18 3.25 2.57
N LYS A 20 -8.96 2.36 1.93
CA LYS A 20 -10.40 2.53 1.78
C LYS A 20 -11.16 2.39 3.10
N GLU A 21 -10.77 1.47 3.97
CA GLU A 21 -11.35 1.33 5.31
C GLU A 21 -11.13 2.59 6.18
N LYS A 22 -10.03 3.29 5.97
CA LYS A 22 -9.76 4.60 6.61
C LYS A 22 -10.47 5.77 5.92
N GLY A 23 -11.29 5.53 4.90
CA GLY A 23 -12.03 6.56 4.17
C GLY A 23 -11.15 7.49 3.32
N LEU A 24 -9.90 7.11 3.06
CA LEU A 24 -8.95 7.97 2.35
C LEU A 24 -8.99 7.75 0.82
N SER A 25 -9.00 8.85 0.08
CA SER A 25 -8.63 8.84 -1.35
C SER A 25 -7.13 8.60 -1.53
N GLN A 26 -6.73 8.21 -2.75
CA GLN A 26 -5.31 8.08 -3.07
C GLN A 26 -4.56 9.41 -2.92
N ASN A 27 -5.19 10.55 -3.26
CA ASN A 27 -4.56 11.87 -3.08
C ASN A 27 -4.28 12.14 -1.61
N GLN A 28 -5.25 11.90 -0.72
CA GLN A 28 -5.09 12.16 0.72
C GLN A 28 -4.02 11.28 1.37
N LEU A 29 -3.93 10.00 1.00
CA LEU A 29 -2.85 9.14 1.53
C LEU A 29 -1.49 9.53 0.94
N ALA A 30 -1.44 9.83 -0.37
CA ALA A 30 -0.19 10.23 -1.03
C ALA A 30 0.37 11.53 -0.45
N GLU A 31 -0.49 12.51 -0.15
CA GLU A 31 -0.13 13.76 0.53
C GLU A 31 0.44 13.50 1.93
N LYS A 32 -0.21 12.64 2.72
CA LYS A 32 0.28 12.23 4.05
C LYS A 32 1.64 11.51 4.04
N LEU A 33 2.01 10.92 2.91
CA LEU A 33 3.24 10.17 2.69
C LEU A 33 4.29 10.98 1.90
N GLU A 34 3.96 12.21 1.51
CA GLU A 34 4.82 13.07 0.68
C GLU A 34 5.27 12.40 -0.64
N ILE A 35 4.39 11.59 -1.25
CA ILE A 35 4.61 10.95 -2.56
C ILE A 35 3.56 11.40 -3.58
N SER A 36 3.81 11.13 -4.85
CA SER A 36 2.78 11.35 -5.88
C SER A 36 1.65 10.33 -5.77
N ARG A 37 0.42 10.77 -6.05
CA ARG A 37 -0.76 9.88 -6.18
C ARG A 37 -0.51 8.76 -7.19
N GLU A 38 0.19 9.06 -8.29
CA GLU A 38 0.52 8.07 -9.31
C GLU A 38 1.44 6.97 -8.76
N HIS A 39 2.42 7.33 -7.92
CA HIS A 39 3.28 6.34 -7.27
C HIS A 39 2.47 5.42 -6.36
N LEU A 40 1.60 5.99 -5.52
CA LEU A 40 0.69 5.20 -4.68
C LEU A 40 -0.21 4.28 -5.51
N ALA A 41 -0.80 4.77 -6.60
CA ALA A 41 -1.64 3.98 -7.48
C ALA A 41 -0.88 2.80 -8.13
N LYS A 42 0.39 3.00 -8.51
CA LYS A 42 1.25 1.93 -9.05
C LYS A 42 1.58 0.89 -7.98
N ILE A 43 1.73 1.28 -6.72
CA ILE A 43 1.93 0.37 -5.58
C ILE A 43 0.66 -0.48 -5.35
N GLU A 44 -0.51 0.16 -5.23
CA GLU A 44 -1.78 -0.53 -4.98
C GLU A 44 -2.17 -1.51 -6.09
N THR A 45 -1.71 -1.27 -7.31
CA THR A 45 -1.94 -2.13 -8.48
C THR A 45 -0.77 -3.07 -8.80
N ALA A 46 0.24 -3.13 -7.92
CA ALA A 46 1.47 -3.93 -8.09
C ALA A 46 2.23 -3.69 -9.39
N LYS A 47 2.02 -2.54 -10.04
CA LYS A 47 2.82 -2.05 -11.17
C LYS A 47 4.18 -1.54 -10.72
N ARG A 48 4.34 -1.27 -9.42
CA ARG A 48 5.62 -0.94 -8.79
C ARG A 48 5.71 -1.59 -7.42
N CYS A 49 6.89 -2.15 -7.10
CA CYS A 49 7.17 -2.64 -5.76
C CYS A 49 7.29 -1.45 -4.79
N VAL A 50 6.69 -1.59 -3.61
CA VAL A 50 6.89 -0.68 -2.48
C VAL A 50 8.23 -0.96 -1.81
N SER A 51 8.93 0.09 -1.36
CA SER A 51 10.11 -0.07 -0.51
C SER A 51 9.69 -0.41 0.91
N LEU A 52 10.58 -1.04 1.70
CA LEU A 52 10.25 -1.38 3.08
C LEU A 52 9.98 -0.13 3.94
N GLY A 53 10.76 0.95 3.76
CA GLY A 53 10.54 2.22 4.45
C GLY A 53 9.15 2.79 4.18
N LEU A 54 8.77 2.90 2.89
CA LEU A 54 7.45 3.41 2.52
C LEU A 54 6.32 2.49 3.03
N LEU A 55 6.53 1.17 3.10
CA LEU A 55 5.54 0.26 3.68
C LEU A 55 5.30 0.52 5.17
N ILE A 56 6.36 0.85 5.92
CA ILE A 56 6.27 1.25 7.34
C ILE A 56 5.52 2.58 7.45
N ASP A 57 5.87 3.57 6.63
CA ASP A 57 5.18 4.87 6.63
C ASP A 57 3.68 4.71 6.33
N ILE A 58 3.32 3.86 5.36
CA ILE A 58 1.92 3.55 5.04
C ILE A 58 1.21 2.94 6.26
N ALA A 59 1.83 1.98 6.95
CA ALA A 59 1.26 1.36 8.15
C ALA A 59 0.97 2.41 9.24
N GLU A 60 1.92 3.30 9.50
CA GLU A 60 1.79 4.38 10.48
C GLU A 60 0.68 5.37 10.11
N LYS A 61 0.63 5.84 8.84
CA LYS A 61 -0.40 6.79 8.39
C LYS A 61 -1.80 6.17 8.34
N LEU A 62 -1.91 4.86 8.13
CA LEU A 62 -3.17 4.13 8.20
C LEU A 62 -3.51 3.67 9.63
N ASN A 63 -2.60 3.83 10.60
CA ASN A 63 -2.73 3.37 11.97
C ASN A 63 -3.13 1.88 12.04
N ILE A 64 -2.29 1.03 11.44
CA ILE A 64 -2.39 -0.43 11.48
C ILE A 64 -1.00 -1.06 11.67
N PRO A 65 -0.89 -2.27 12.23
CA PRO A 65 0.34 -3.03 12.23
C PRO A 65 0.86 -3.34 10.81
N VAL A 66 2.15 -3.19 10.55
CA VAL A 66 2.75 -3.48 9.23
C VAL A 66 2.54 -4.94 8.78
N LYS A 67 2.44 -5.88 9.74
CA LYS A 67 2.18 -7.30 9.48
C LYS A 67 0.85 -7.53 8.76
N ASP A 68 -0.12 -6.63 8.92
CA ASP A 68 -1.46 -6.79 8.36
C ASP A 68 -1.44 -6.65 6.82
N PHE A 69 -0.40 -6.03 6.24
CA PHE A 69 -0.21 -6.04 4.79
C PHE A 69 0.18 -7.40 4.23
N PHE A 70 0.66 -8.31 5.07
CA PHE A 70 1.14 -9.64 4.70
C PHE A 70 0.10 -10.75 4.95
N ASP A 71 -1.14 -10.39 5.27
CA ASP A 71 -2.25 -11.34 5.36
C ASP A 71 -2.71 -11.70 3.94
N PHE A 72 -2.23 -12.83 3.42
CA PHE A 72 -2.47 -13.33 2.06
C PHE A 72 -2.67 -14.84 1.99
#